data_AF-A0A7S0VJJ4-F1
#
_entry.id   AF-A0A7S0VJJ4-F1
#
_cell.length_a   1.000
_cell.length_b   1.000
_cell.length_c   1.000
_cell.angle_alpha   90.00
_cell.angle_beta   90.00
_cell.angle_gamma   90.00
#
_symmetry.space_group_name_H-M   'P 1'
#
loop_
_entity.id
_entity.type
_entity.pdbx_description
1 polymer ?
#
loop_
_entity_poly.entity_id
_entity_poly.type
_entity_poly.pdbx_seq_one_letter_code
_entity_poly.pdbx_strand_id
1 'polypeptide(L)'
;DIVVHSTTKFLSGHGNAMGGAVVDSGRFSFLGNDKFPSLSKPEPAYHGLTFAETFGDLAFTIYGHAVGLRDLGPTMAPFNAFLTITGIETLSLRMERHCENGRRVAEFLNGHP
;
A
#
# COMPACT_ATOMS: atom_id res chain seq x y z
N ASP A 1 9.89 1.06 -6.18
CA ASP A 1 8.77 1.17 -7.12
C ASP A 1 7.41 0.97 -6.45
N ILE A 2 7.26 -0.06 -5.62
CA ILE A 2 6.03 -0.34 -4.88
C ILE A 2 6.26 -0.18 -3.37
N VAL A 3 5.32 0.45 -2.66
CA VAL A 3 5.31 0.59 -1.20
C VAL A 3 4.07 -0.11 -0.64
N VAL A 4 4.22 -0.84 0.46
CA VAL A 4 3.10 -1.49 1.14
C VAL A 4 2.95 -0.92 2.55
N HIS A 5 1.73 -0.57 2.91
CA HIS A 5 1.38 -0.14 4.25
C HIS A 5 0.38 -1.11 4.88
N SER A 6 0.62 -1.45 6.15
CA SER A 6 -0.42 -1.95 7.04
C SER A 6 -1.16 -0.73 7.59
N THR A 7 -2.34 -0.41 7.03
CA THR A 7 -3.11 0.77 7.46
C THR A 7 -3.63 0.63 8.88
N THR A 8 -3.76 -0.61 9.36
CA THR A 8 -4.04 -0.97 10.76
C THR A 8 -3.14 -0.25 11.77
N LYS A 9 -1.87 0.00 11.41
CA LYS A 9 -0.86 0.52 12.34
C LYS A 9 -0.93 2.05 12.43
N PHE A 10 0.19 2.72 12.21
CA PHE A 10 0.30 4.16 12.47
C PHE A 10 -0.60 5.03 11.57
N LEU A 11 -0.97 4.57 10.37
CA LEU A 11 -1.88 5.31 9.49
C LEU A 11 -3.25 5.51 10.15
N SER A 12 -3.93 4.43 10.57
CA SER A 12 -5.13 4.53 11.40
C SER A 12 -4.79 5.08 12.80
N GLY A 13 -3.78 4.53 13.48
CA GLY A 13 -3.23 5.05 14.73
C GLY A 13 -4.02 4.73 16.01
N HIS A 14 -5.22 4.17 15.91
CA HIS A 14 -6.15 4.02 17.05
C HIS A 14 -6.51 2.57 17.39
N GLY A 15 -5.94 1.58 16.68
CA GLY A 15 -6.15 0.16 16.96
C GLY A 15 -7.59 -0.33 16.75
N ASN A 16 -8.39 0.40 15.97
CA ASN A 16 -9.83 0.16 15.81
C ASN A 16 -10.25 -0.19 14.37
N ALA A 17 -9.32 -0.18 13.41
CA ALA A 17 -9.59 -0.47 12.01
C ALA A 17 -8.47 -1.34 11.42
N MET A 18 -8.86 -2.44 10.77
CA MET A 18 -7.94 -3.32 10.06
C MET A 18 -7.89 -2.95 8.57
N GLY A 19 -6.69 -2.93 7.97
CA GLY A 19 -6.55 -2.71 6.55
C GLY A 19 -5.10 -2.74 6.03
N GLY A 20 -4.99 -2.61 4.72
CA GLY A 20 -3.72 -2.50 4.00
C GLY A 20 -3.85 -1.57 2.80
N ALA A 21 -2.72 -1.05 2.33
CA ALA A 21 -2.62 -0.26 1.11
C ALA A 21 -1.35 -0.64 0.35
N VAL A 22 -1.45 -0.69 -0.97
CA VAL A 22 -0.31 -0.83 -1.88
C VAL A 22 -0.25 0.44 -2.71
N VAL A 23 0.91 1.09 -2.72
CA VAL A 23 1.16 2.36 -3.40
C VAL A 23 2.19 2.12 -4.49
N ASP A 24 1.79 2.32 -5.73
CA ASP A 24 2.67 2.26 -6.90
C ASP A 24 3.22 3.65 -7.19
N SER A 25 4.55 3.74 -7.36
CA SER A 25 5.20 5.00 -7.75
C SER A 25 5.12 5.30 -9.24
N GLY A 26 4.73 4.32 -10.07
CA GLY A 26 4.60 4.46 -11.52
C GLY A 26 5.93 4.60 -12.27
N ARG A 27 7.07 4.43 -11.60
CA ARG A 27 8.41 4.64 -12.20
C ARG A 27 9.02 3.41 -12.85
N PHE A 28 8.48 2.22 -12.57
CA PHE A 28 9.00 0.98 -13.12
C PHE A 28 8.28 0.64 -14.42
N SER A 29 9.03 0.50 -15.52
CA SER A 29 8.45 0.09 -16.80
C SER A 29 8.25 -1.42 -16.84
N PHE A 30 6.98 -1.84 -16.93
CA PHE A 30 6.60 -3.24 -17.12
C PHE A 30 6.49 -3.64 -18.61
N LEU A 31 6.44 -2.68 -19.53
CA LEU A 31 6.23 -2.93 -20.95
C LEU A 31 7.41 -3.70 -21.56
N GLY A 32 7.11 -4.77 -22.30
CA GLY A 32 8.13 -5.60 -22.95
C GLY A 32 9.04 -6.37 -21.98
N ASN A 33 8.73 -6.39 -20.67
CA ASN A 33 9.54 -7.07 -19.68
C ASN A 33 9.06 -8.51 -19.47
N ASP A 34 9.82 -9.48 -19.99
CA ASP A 34 9.49 -10.91 -19.89
C ASP A 34 9.51 -11.47 -18.45
N LYS A 35 10.09 -10.75 -17.48
CA LYS A 35 10.02 -11.15 -16.06
C LYS A 35 8.64 -10.94 -15.44
N PHE A 36 7.80 -10.11 -16.05
CA PHE A 36 6.46 -9.75 -15.53
C PHE A 36 5.36 -10.02 -16.57
N PRO A 37 5.22 -11.27 -17.05
CA PRO A 37 4.31 -11.60 -18.17
C PRO A 37 2.86 -11.23 -17.88
N SER A 38 2.40 -11.29 -16.62
CA SER A 38 1.04 -10.89 -16.23
C SER A 38 0.74 -9.41 -16.48
N LEU A 39 1.77 -8.57 -16.57
CA LEU A 39 1.63 -7.14 -16.86
C LEU A 39 2.03 -6.83 -18.32
N SER A 40 3.01 -7.56 -18.86
CA SER A 40 3.65 -7.28 -20.15
C SER A 40 3.09 -8.06 -21.34
N LYS A 41 2.21 -9.05 -21.11
CA LYS A 41 1.56 -9.86 -22.16
C LYS A 41 0.02 -9.70 -22.10
N PRO A 42 -0.69 -10.06 -23.19
CA PRO A 42 -2.15 -10.05 -23.23
C PRO A 42 -2.79 -10.90 -22.11
N GLU A 43 -3.75 -10.34 -21.39
CA GLU A 43 -4.54 -11.00 -20.35
C GLU A 43 -5.88 -11.51 -20.92
N PRO A 44 -6.09 -12.84 -21.04
CA PRO A 44 -7.33 -13.41 -21.56
C PRO A 44 -8.59 -13.02 -20.76
N ALA A 45 -8.49 -12.89 -19.44
CA ALA A 45 -9.61 -12.50 -18.58
C ALA A 45 -10.06 -11.04 -18.80
N TYR A 46 -9.28 -10.27 -19.56
CA TYR A 46 -9.54 -8.88 -19.94
C TYR A 46 -9.51 -8.70 -21.47
N HIS A 47 -10.00 -9.69 -22.22
CA HIS A 47 -10.14 -9.62 -23.69
C HIS A 47 -8.82 -9.41 -24.44
N GLY A 48 -7.72 -9.94 -23.91
CA GLY A 48 -6.39 -9.83 -24.54
C GLY A 48 -5.72 -8.48 -24.32
N LEU A 49 -6.19 -7.69 -23.36
CA LEU A 49 -5.56 -6.45 -22.96
C LEU A 49 -4.15 -6.68 -22.41
N THR A 50 -3.17 -5.90 -22.83
CA THR A 50 -1.85 -5.82 -22.17
C THR A 50 -1.86 -4.66 -21.17
N PHE A 51 -1.74 -4.93 -19.86
CA PHE A 51 -1.84 -3.89 -18.82
C PHE A 51 -0.74 -2.83 -18.92
N ALA A 52 0.50 -3.24 -19.14
CA ALA A 52 1.64 -2.33 -19.26
C ALA A 52 1.53 -1.40 -20.47
N GLU A 53 0.96 -1.89 -21.57
CA GLU A 53 0.73 -1.10 -22.79
C GLU A 53 -0.42 -0.12 -22.59
N THR A 54 -1.53 -0.58 -22.00
CA THR A 54 -2.77 0.20 -21.88
C THR A 54 -2.67 1.27 -20.81
N PHE A 55 -2.12 0.91 -19.65
CA PHE A 55 -2.16 1.75 -18.45
C PHE A 55 -0.81 2.37 -18.09
N GLY A 56 0.27 2.04 -18.81
CA GLY A 56 1.61 2.59 -18.59
C GLY A 56 2.01 2.54 -17.11
N ASP A 57 2.24 3.72 -16.53
CA ASP A 57 2.66 3.92 -15.14
C ASP A 57 1.63 3.45 -14.08
N LEU A 58 0.38 3.18 -14.49
CA LEU A 58 -0.67 2.62 -13.62
C LEU A 58 -0.86 1.12 -13.79
N ALA A 59 -0.05 0.44 -14.61
CA ALA A 59 -0.26 -0.96 -14.97
C ALA A 59 -0.36 -1.88 -13.75
N PHE A 60 0.55 -1.76 -12.77
CA PHE A 60 0.52 -2.61 -11.58
C PHE A 60 -0.67 -2.28 -10.68
N THR A 61 -1.01 -1.00 -10.51
CA THR A 61 -2.20 -0.57 -9.75
C THR A 61 -3.47 -1.16 -10.35
N ILE A 62 -3.69 -0.97 -11.66
CA ILE A 62 -4.92 -1.44 -12.31
C ILE A 62 -4.96 -2.96 -12.36
N TYR A 63 -3.86 -3.65 -12.63
CA TYR A 63 -3.80 -5.12 -12.55
C TYR A 63 -4.15 -5.63 -11.14
N GLY A 64 -3.63 -4.96 -10.10
CA GLY A 64 -3.95 -5.28 -8.71
C GLY A 64 -5.44 -5.18 -8.40
N HIS A 65 -6.15 -4.20 -8.95
CA HIS A 65 -7.60 -4.08 -8.82
C HIS A 65 -8.37 -5.06 -9.71
N ALA A 66 -8.04 -5.09 -10.99
CA ALA A 66 -8.73 -5.83 -12.04
C ALA A 66 -8.63 -7.35 -11.82
N VAL A 67 -7.45 -7.85 -11.49
CA VAL A 67 -7.22 -9.29 -11.32
C VAL A 67 -7.16 -9.62 -9.82
N GLY A 68 -6.24 -8.99 -9.09
CA GLY A 68 -5.99 -9.32 -7.69
C GLY A 68 -7.21 -9.14 -6.79
N LEU A 69 -7.75 -7.93 -6.73
CA LEU A 69 -8.89 -7.61 -5.85
C LEU A 69 -10.17 -8.33 -6.29
N ARG A 70 -10.43 -8.38 -7.60
CA ARG A 70 -11.60 -9.08 -8.16
C ARG A 70 -11.60 -10.56 -7.79
N ASP A 71 -10.48 -11.25 -7.97
CA ASP A 71 -10.42 -12.71 -7.86
C ASP A 71 -10.20 -13.20 -6.42
N LEU A 72 -9.40 -12.48 -5.62
CA LEU A 72 -9.08 -12.86 -4.24
C LEU A 72 -9.99 -12.19 -3.20
N GLY A 73 -10.68 -11.11 -3.56
CA GLY A 73 -11.64 -10.42 -2.70
C GLY A 73 -11.13 -9.72 -1.43
N PRO A 74 -9.86 -9.25 -1.28
CA PRO A 74 -9.40 -8.53 -0.09
C PRO A 74 -9.94 -7.08 -0.03
N THR A 75 -11.27 -6.93 -0.11
CA THR A 75 -11.96 -5.63 -0.12
C THR A 75 -12.01 -5.03 1.29
N MET A 76 -11.49 -3.80 1.43
CA MET A 76 -11.58 -3.05 2.68
C MET A 76 -13.04 -2.62 2.94
N ALA A 77 -13.54 -2.86 4.16
CA ALA A 77 -14.85 -2.35 4.57
C ALA A 77 -14.88 -0.81 4.54
N PRO A 78 -15.94 -0.15 4.02
CA PRO A 78 -16.01 1.30 3.95
C PRO A 78 -15.85 2.00 5.30
N PHE A 79 -16.37 1.39 6.38
CA PHE A 79 -16.20 1.92 7.73
C PHE A 79 -14.74 1.87 8.22
N ASN A 80 -13.98 0.82 7.87
CA ASN A 80 -12.55 0.77 8.17
C ASN A 80 -11.77 1.83 7.39
N ALA A 81 -12.16 2.10 6.14
CA ALA A 81 -11.57 3.18 5.35
C ALA A 81 -11.84 4.55 5.99
N PHE A 82 -13.09 4.81 6.41
CA PHE A 82 -13.44 6.02 7.16
C PHE A 82 -12.59 6.20 8.42
N LEU A 83 -12.55 5.18 9.29
CA LEU A 83 -11.74 5.22 10.52
C LEU A 83 -10.24 5.42 10.23
N THR A 84 -9.74 4.82 9.15
CA THR A 84 -8.34 5.00 8.72
C THR A 84 -8.08 6.45 8.32
N ILE A 85 -8.95 7.05 7.50
CA ILE A 85 -8.79 8.44 7.04
C ILE A 85 -8.89 9.43 8.21
N THR A 86 -9.85 9.24 9.13
CA THR A 86 -9.92 10.02 10.38
C THR A 86 -8.64 9.90 11.19
N GLY A 87 -8.05 8.70 11.25
CA GLY A 87 -6.75 8.49 11.86
C GLY A 87 -5.64 9.32 11.23
N ILE A 88 -5.59 9.37 9.91
CA ILE A 88 -4.55 10.04 9.13
C ILE A 88 -4.52 11.56 9.40
N GLU A 89 -5.64 12.19 9.76
CA GLU A 89 -5.72 13.62 10.08
C GLU A 89 -4.71 14.05 11.17
N THR A 90 -4.32 13.14 12.06
CA THR A 90 -3.36 13.39 13.15
C THR A 90 -2.03 12.64 12.97
N LEU A 91 -1.79 12.03 11.81
CA LEU A 91 -0.63 11.16 11.58
C LEU A 91 0.70 11.87 11.87
N SER A 92 0.90 13.08 11.34
CA SER A 92 2.16 13.83 11.52
C SER A 92 2.43 14.11 13.00
N LEU A 93 1.43 14.64 13.72
CA LEU A 93 1.53 14.98 15.14
C LEU A 93 1.82 13.74 16.00
N ARG A 94 1.14 12.62 15.71
CA ARG A 94 1.37 11.35 16.40
C ARG A 94 2.77 10.81 16.12
N MET A 95 3.21 10.83 14.86
CA MET A 95 4.53 10.30 14.50
C MET A 95 5.67 11.13 15.08
N GLU A 96 5.55 12.46 15.12
CA GLU A 96 6.51 13.32 15.81
C GLU A 96 6.68 12.88 17.27
N ARG A 97 5.57 12.76 18.01
CA ARG A 97 5.60 12.36 19.42
C ARG A 97 6.05 10.91 19.63
N HIS A 98 5.62 9.98 18.79
CA HIS A 98 6.05 8.58 18.87
C HIS A 98 7.56 8.43 18.62
N CYS A 99 8.10 9.11 17.61
CA CYS A 99 9.52 9.08 17.30
C CYS A 99 10.35 9.74 18.41
N GLU A 100 9.92 10.90 18.92
CA GLU A 100 10.59 11.58 20.02
C GLU A 100 10.63 10.70 21.28
N ASN A 101 9.48 10.16 21.69
CA ASN A 101 9.39 9.30 22.87
C ASN A 101 10.19 8.01 22.68
N GLY A 102 10.11 7.38 21.51
CA GLY A 102 10.87 6.17 21.19
C GLY A 102 12.38 6.40 21.28
N ARG A 103 12.88 7.52 20.74
CA ARG A 103 14.28 7.89 20.85
C ARG A 103 14.71 8.09 22.31
N ARG A 104 13.91 8.83 23.10
CA ARG A 104 14.21 9.06 24.53
C ARG A 104 14.28 7.75 25.32
N VAL A 105 13.36 6.82 25.06
CA VAL A 105 13.38 5.50 25.71
C VAL A 105 14.60 4.70 25.28
N ALA A 106 14.95 4.70 23.99
CA ALA A 106 16.15 4.01 23.50
C ALA A 106 17.44 4.56 24.13
N GLU A 107 17.57 5.88 24.23
CA GLU A 107 18.70 6.56 24.88
C GLU A 107 18.79 6.21 26.37
N PHE A 108 17.65 6.21 27.07
CA PHE A 108 17.59 5.81 28.48
C PHE A 108 18.03 4.36 28.68
N LEU A 109 17.52 3.43 27.87
CA LEU A 109 17.84 2.00 27.99
C LEU A 109 19.30 1.70 27.62
N ASN A 110 19.88 2.42 26.66
CA ASN A 110 21.27 2.25 26.27
C ASN A 110 22.25 2.64 27.39
N GLY A 111 21.85 3.54 28.29
CA GLY A 111 22.64 3.92 29.46
C GLY A 111 22.41 3.05 30.71
N HIS A 112 21.60 1.99 30.61
CA HIS A 112 21.28 1.14 31.75
C HIS A 112 22.44 0.15 32.03
N PRO A 113 22.98 0.10 33.26
CA PRO A 113 24.06 -0.82 33.65
C PRO A 113 23.62 -2.29 33.68
#